data_AF-A0A2N1P743-F1
#
_entry.id   AF-A0A2N1P743-F1
#
_cell.length_a   1.000
_cell.length_b   1.000
_cell.length_c   1.000
_cell.angle_alpha   90.00
_cell.angle_beta   90.00
_cell.angle_gamma   90.00
#
_symmetry.space_group_name_H-M   'P 1'
#
loop_
_entity.id
_entity.type
_entity.pdbx_description
1 polymer ?
#
loop_
_entity_poly.entity_id
_entity_poly.type
_entity_poly.pdbx_seq_one_letter_code
_entity_poly.pdbx_strand_id
1 'polypeptide(L)'
;MSRLQTLRKLESTLENFLVKVVESEEGRMSTLKSVDTLDEIARDSLKGRIINNRLGDWFAENRNKVETKKCDMSSLASIGNLLGDIRSGLDPADPISRKLSDQIDNWREQGVVPKRKLILKMKAKPVEDNLLGRFLDFMGREIKHLDSGEFEGWHLLQILDDVLKSAAAKEDTMFIHLAGSMIYFLKMNGYKVTPFAKRLKEIEQERLGGGRAE
;
A
#
# COMPACT_ATOMS: atom_id res chain seq x y z
N MET A 1 1.52 22.59 22.10
CA MET A 1 1.61 22.46 20.63
C MET A 1 0.30 22.93 20.03
N SER A 2 0.31 23.68 18.93
CA SER A 2 -0.93 24.12 18.30
C SER A 2 -1.60 22.95 17.57
N ARG A 3 -2.93 22.93 17.52
CA ARG A 3 -3.72 21.88 16.85
C ARG A 3 -3.29 21.63 15.40
N LEU A 4 -2.87 22.69 14.70
CA LEU A 4 -2.31 22.61 13.35
C LEU A 4 -0.99 21.82 13.30
N GLN A 5 -0.15 21.93 14.32
CA GLN A 5 1.08 21.15 14.40
C GLN A 5 0.80 19.67 14.66
N THR A 6 -0.19 19.35 15.49
CA THR A 6 -0.61 17.96 15.75
C THR A 6 -1.21 17.32 14.50
N LEU A 7 -2.08 18.04 13.77
CA LEU A 7 -2.67 17.55 12.52
C LEU A 7 -1.62 17.33 11.43
N ARG A 8 -0.69 18.27 11.23
CA ARG A 8 0.42 18.09 10.28
C ARG A 8 1.34 16.93 10.65
N LYS A 9 1.54 16.68 11.94
CA LYS A 9 2.33 15.54 12.40
C LYS A 9 1.61 14.23 12.10
N LEU A 10 0.30 14.16 12.32
CA LEU A 10 -0.53 13.00 11.96
C LEU A 10 -0.54 12.74 10.45
N GLU A 11 -0.70 13.79 9.64
CA GLU A 11 -0.65 13.73 8.18
C GLU A 11 0.69 13.20 7.68
N SER A 12 1.81 13.78 8.14
CA SER A 12 3.15 13.30 7.78
C SER A 12 3.40 11.85 8.24
N THR A 13 2.82 11.44 9.38
CA THR A 13 2.96 10.07 9.86
C THR A 13 2.16 9.08 9.01
N LEU A 14 0.95 9.47 8.58
CA LEU A 14 0.11 8.70 7.67
C LEU A 14 0.75 8.58 6.29
N GLU A 15 1.29 9.67 5.74
CA GLU A 15 2.02 9.65 4.47
C GLU A 15 3.23 8.71 4.53
N ASN A 16 4.04 8.82 5.59
CA ASN A 16 5.19 7.94 5.78
C ASN A 16 4.78 6.47 5.96
N PHE A 17 3.66 6.20 6.62
CA PHE A 17 3.12 4.85 6.74
C PHE A 17 2.67 4.31 5.38
N LEU A 18 1.91 5.11 4.62
CA LEU A 18 1.43 4.72 3.29
C LEU A 18 2.59 4.45 2.33
N VAL A 19 3.62 5.30 2.32
CA VAL A 19 4.83 5.08 1.50
C VAL A 19 5.49 3.76 1.87
N LYS A 20 5.70 3.48 3.17
CA LYS A 20 6.32 2.23 3.62
C LYS A 20 5.47 0.99 3.30
N VAL A 21 4.14 1.10 3.40
CA VAL A 21 3.22 0.01 3.04
C VAL A 21 3.29 -0.26 1.54
N VAL A 22 3.29 0.79 0.71
CA VAL A 22 3.41 0.66 -0.74
C VAL A 22 4.74 0.04 -1.13
N GLU A 23 5.86 0.49 -0.55
CA GLU A 23 7.18 -0.10 -0.80
C GLU A 23 7.26 -1.58 -0.38
N SER A 24 6.67 -1.92 0.78
CA SER A 24 6.61 -3.29 1.28
C SER A 24 5.76 -4.19 0.36
N GLU A 25 4.59 -3.71 -0.06
CA GLU A 25 3.70 -4.44 -0.97
C GLU A 25 4.28 -4.53 -2.39
N GLU A 26 4.98 -3.50 -2.89
CA GLU A 26 5.68 -3.55 -4.18
C GLU A 26 6.78 -4.62 -4.16
N GLY A 27 7.55 -4.71 -3.07
CA GLY A 27 8.52 -5.79 -2.85
C GLY A 27 7.86 -7.16 -2.88
N ARG A 28 6.75 -7.33 -2.13
CA ARG A 28 5.99 -8.59 -2.07
C ARG A 28 5.41 -8.99 -3.43
N MET A 29 4.83 -8.03 -4.15
CA MET A 29 4.26 -8.22 -5.49
C MET A 29 5.34 -8.55 -6.52
N SER A 30 6.53 -7.95 -6.42
CA SER A 30 7.66 -8.28 -7.29
C SER A 30 8.10 -9.74 -7.11
N THR A 31 8.15 -10.23 -5.87
CA THR A 31 8.47 -11.64 -5.59
C THR A 31 7.37 -12.58 -6.07
N LEU A 32 6.10 -12.23 -5.87
CA LEU A 32 4.97 -13.03 -6.37
C LEU A 32 4.97 -13.16 -7.89
N LYS A 33 5.14 -12.04 -8.61
CA LYS A 33 5.25 -12.06 -10.09
C LYS A 33 6.42 -12.93 -10.56
N SER A 34 7.55 -12.89 -9.86
CA SER A 34 8.71 -13.76 -10.15
C SER A 34 8.38 -15.24 -9.95
N VAL A 35 7.63 -15.60 -8.91
CA VAL A 35 7.19 -16.99 -8.69
C VAL A 35 6.17 -17.43 -9.74
N ASP A 36 5.22 -16.56 -10.10
CA ASP A 36 4.20 -16.86 -11.12
C ASP A 36 4.82 -17.08 -12.50
N THR A 37 5.76 -16.21 -12.90
CA THR A 37 6.53 -16.38 -14.15
C THR A 37 7.33 -17.68 -14.15
N LEU A 38 7.91 -18.08 -13.02
CA LEU A 38 8.61 -19.36 -12.90
C LEU A 38 7.64 -20.55 -12.98
N ASP A 39 6.43 -20.44 -12.42
CA ASP A 39 5.39 -21.46 -12.53
C ASP A 39 4.92 -21.63 -13.98
N GLU A 40 4.76 -20.53 -14.73
CA GLU A 40 4.48 -20.59 -16.16
C GLU A 40 5.58 -21.32 -16.94
N ILE A 41 6.85 -21.00 -16.67
CA ILE A 41 8.02 -21.67 -17.26
C ILE A 41 8.00 -23.16 -16.90
N ALA A 42 7.70 -23.52 -15.66
CA ALA A 42 7.61 -24.90 -15.22
C ALA A 42 6.50 -25.67 -15.96
N ARG A 43 5.32 -25.07 -16.11
CA ARG A 43 4.20 -25.66 -16.87
C ARG A 43 4.53 -25.85 -18.35
N ASP A 44 5.25 -24.89 -18.95
CA ASP A 44 5.69 -25.01 -20.35
C ASP A 44 6.80 -26.06 -20.51
N SER A 45 7.69 -26.19 -19.54
CA SER A 45 8.71 -27.25 -19.49
C SER A 45 8.08 -28.64 -19.47
N LEU A 46 7.08 -28.85 -18.61
CA LEU A 46 6.34 -30.12 -18.53
C LEU A 46 5.59 -30.48 -19.82
N LYS A 47 5.27 -29.47 -20.64
CA LYS A 47 4.66 -29.67 -21.97
C LYS A 47 5.69 -29.92 -23.08
N GLY A 48 6.98 -29.99 -22.75
CA GLY A 48 8.08 -30.19 -23.70
C GLY A 48 8.37 -28.97 -24.58
N ARG A 49 7.97 -27.77 -24.16
CA ARG A 49 8.27 -26.52 -24.90
C ARG A 49 9.69 -26.06 -24.60
N ILE A 50 10.30 -25.34 -25.55
CA ILE A 50 11.61 -24.73 -25.37
C ILE A 50 11.48 -23.56 -24.39
N ILE A 51 12.08 -23.71 -23.21
CA ILE A 51 12.00 -22.72 -22.11
C ILE A 51 13.32 -22.01 -21.83
N ASN A 52 14.41 -22.39 -22.49
CA ASN A 52 15.79 -22.03 -22.12
C ASN A 52 16.02 -20.51 -22.03
N ASN A 53 15.52 -19.74 -22.99
CA ASN A 53 15.67 -18.29 -23.00
C ASN A 53 14.90 -17.65 -21.83
N ARG A 54 13.64 -18.04 -21.63
CA ARG A 54 12.80 -17.51 -20.55
C ARG A 54 13.35 -17.86 -19.16
N LEU A 55 13.88 -19.08 -19.00
CA LEU A 55 14.51 -19.49 -17.75
C LEU A 55 15.81 -18.71 -17.51
N GLY A 56 16.61 -18.48 -18.55
CA GLY A 56 17.81 -17.66 -18.48
C GLY A 56 17.52 -16.20 -18.09
N ASP A 57 16.50 -15.60 -18.72
CA ASP A 57 16.04 -14.24 -18.40
C ASP A 57 15.56 -14.14 -16.94
N TRP A 58 14.79 -15.14 -16.50
CA TRP A 58 14.33 -15.22 -15.11
C TRP A 58 15.50 -15.30 -14.12
N PHE A 59 16.53 -16.10 -14.43
CA PHE A 59 17.75 -16.17 -13.62
C PHE A 59 18.46 -14.82 -13.55
N ALA A 60 18.60 -14.11 -14.66
CA ALA A 60 19.27 -12.81 -14.70
C ALA A 60 18.55 -11.76 -13.84
N GLU A 61 17.21 -11.72 -13.91
CA GLU A 61 16.40 -10.75 -13.17
C GLU A 61 16.31 -11.04 -11.67
N ASN A 62 16.32 -12.33 -11.28
CA ASN A 62 16.02 -12.73 -9.90
C ASN A 62 17.23 -13.21 -9.11
N ARG A 63 18.41 -13.35 -9.74
CA ARG A 63 19.67 -13.74 -9.06
C ARG A 63 19.91 -12.98 -7.77
N ASN A 64 19.89 -11.65 -7.83
CA ASN A 64 20.14 -10.80 -6.67
C ASN A 64 19.08 -11.01 -5.57
N LYS A 65 17.81 -11.25 -5.93
CA LYS A 65 16.72 -11.43 -4.95
C LYS A 65 16.82 -12.75 -4.19
N VAL A 66 17.24 -13.81 -4.87
CA VAL A 66 17.37 -15.15 -4.29
C VAL A 66 18.68 -15.26 -3.51
N GLU A 67 19.82 -14.78 -4.05
CA GLU A 67 21.12 -14.82 -3.38
C GLU A 67 21.17 -13.95 -2.11
N THR A 68 20.50 -12.79 -2.10
CA THR A 68 20.45 -11.91 -0.92
C THR A 68 19.44 -12.35 0.15
N LYS A 69 18.77 -13.51 -0.02
CA LYS A 69 17.71 -14.02 0.89
C LYS A 69 16.60 -13.00 1.19
N LYS A 70 16.34 -12.08 0.26
CA LYS A 70 15.21 -11.12 0.36
C LYS A 70 13.86 -11.79 0.12
N CYS A 71 13.86 -13.01 -0.41
CA CYS A 71 12.66 -13.83 -0.52
C CYS A 71 12.37 -14.53 0.80
N ASP A 72 11.09 -14.59 1.16
CA ASP A 72 10.69 -15.36 2.33
C ASP A 72 10.96 -16.85 2.12
N MET A 73 11.16 -17.59 3.21
CA MET A 73 11.47 -19.03 3.15
C MET A 73 10.40 -19.84 2.41
N SER A 74 9.14 -19.36 2.38
CA SER A 74 8.06 -19.99 1.63
C SER A 74 8.28 -19.85 0.12
N SER A 75 8.54 -18.64 -0.37
CA SER A 75 8.81 -18.41 -1.79
C SER A 75 10.08 -19.11 -2.24
N LEU A 76 11.13 -19.14 -1.42
CA LEU A 76 12.35 -19.89 -1.72
C LEU A 76 12.08 -21.40 -1.86
N ALA A 77 11.22 -21.98 -1.00
CA ALA A 77 10.81 -23.36 -1.11
C ALA A 77 10.00 -23.64 -2.39
N SER A 78 9.06 -22.76 -2.73
CA SER A 78 8.29 -22.84 -3.98
C SER A 78 9.20 -22.77 -5.22
N ILE A 79 10.11 -21.79 -5.26
CA ILE A 79 11.12 -21.67 -6.31
C ILE A 79 11.94 -22.96 -6.43
N GLY A 80 12.34 -23.56 -5.31
CA GLY A 80 13.13 -24.80 -5.33
C GLY A 80 12.40 -26.04 -5.83
N ASN A 81 11.10 -26.09 -5.59
CA ASN A 81 10.24 -27.13 -6.15
C ASN A 81 10.09 -26.92 -7.66
N LEU A 82 9.75 -25.70 -8.10
CA LEU A 82 9.57 -25.36 -9.51
C LEU A 82 10.85 -25.55 -10.33
N LEU A 83 12.01 -25.11 -9.83
CA LEU A 83 13.31 -25.37 -10.47
C LEU A 83 13.63 -26.87 -10.52
N GLY A 84 13.16 -27.65 -9.54
CA GLY A 84 13.26 -29.10 -9.57
C GLY A 84 12.46 -29.74 -10.69
N ASP A 85 11.23 -29.25 -10.89
CA ASP A 85 10.34 -29.71 -11.96
C ASP A 85 10.91 -29.34 -13.32
N ILE A 86 11.34 -28.09 -13.47
CA ILE A 86 12.02 -27.59 -14.67
C ILE A 86 13.26 -28.41 -14.99
N ARG A 87 14.14 -28.66 -14.01
CA ARG A 87 15.35 -29.46 -14.19
C ARG A 87 15.04 -30.85 -14.74
N SER A 88 13.97 -31.50 -14.25
CA SER A 88 13.59 -32.83 -14.74
C SER A 88 13.10 -32.85 -16.19
N GLY A 89 12.68 -31.70 -16.72
CA GLY A 89 12.25 -31.53 -18.12
C GLY A 89 13.33 -30.99 -19.06
N LEU A 90 14.53 -30.64 -18.56
CA LEU A 90 15.62 -30.15 -19.40
C LEU A 90 16.31 -31.30 -20.14
N ASP A 91 16.59 -31.11 -21.44
CA ASP A 91 17.30 -32.09 -22.26
C ASP A 91 18.80 -32.09 -21.92
N PRO A 92 19.37 -33.20 -21.40
CA PRO A 92 20.80 -33.28 -21.10
C PRO A 92 21.66 -33.27 -22.36
N ALA A 93 21.12 -33.50 -23.56
CA ALA A 93 21.91 -33.43 -24.79
C ALA A 93 22.26 -31.98 -25.17
N ASP A 94 21.39 -31.02 -24.88
CA ASP A 94 21.55 -29.61 -25.25
C ASP A 94 22.52 -28.85 -24.31
N PRO A 95 23.57 -28.18 -24.84
CA PRO A 95 24.54 -27.44 -24.03
C PRO A 95 23.94 -26.28 -23.23
N ILE A 96 22.86 -25.65 -23.70
CA ILE A 96 22.20 -24.56 -22.97
C ILE A 96 21.44 -25.12 -21.77
N SER A 97 20.67 -26.18 -22.00
CA SER A 97 19.95 -26.92 -20.97
C SER A 97 20.88 -27.48 -19.89
N ARG A 98 22.08 -27.97 -20.25
CA ARG A 98 23.11 -28.37 -19.26
C ARG A 98 23.54 -27.22 -18.37
N LYS A 99 23.89 -26.06 -18.94
CA LYS A 99 24.30 -24.88 -18.15
C LYS A 99 23.22 -24.45 -17.17
N LEU A 100 21.95 -24.48 -17.60
CA LEU A 100 20.81 -24.14 -16.75
C LEU A 100 20.62 -25.19 -15.64
N SER A 101 20.77 -26.48 -15.94
CA SER A 101 20.76 -27.55 -14.93
C SER A 101 21.89 -27.37 -13.90
N ASP A 102 23.11 -27.09 -14.35
CA ASP A 102 24.27 -26.87 -13.47
C ASP A 102 24.06 -25.65 -12.57
N GLN A 103 23.42 -24.59 -13.09
CA GLN A 103 23.07 -23.41 -12.30
C GLN A 103 22.01 -23.71 -11.23
N ILE A 104 20.99 -24.51 -11.56
CA ILE A 104 20.00 -25.00 -10.58
C ILE A 104 20.68 -25.81 -9.47
N ASP A 105 21.64 -26.65 -9.84
CA ASP A 105 22.37 -27.49 -8.90
C ASP A 105 23.28 -26.69 -7.99
N ASN A 106 24.00 -25.73 -8.54
CA ASN A 106 24.83 -24.81 -7.77
C ASN A 106 23.99 -24.04 -6.73
N TRP A 107 22.80 -23.55 -7.10
CA TRP A 107 21.89 -22.89 -6.16
C TRP A 107 21.35 -23.83 -5.08
N ARG A 108 21.19 -25.13 -5.36
CA ARG A 108 20.81 -26.14 -4.36
C ARG A 108 21.96 -26.49 -3.42
N GLU A 109 23.17 -26.57 -3.93
CA GLU A 109 24.37 -26.90 -3.14
C GLU A 109 24.77 -25.75 -2.21
N GLN A 110 24.68 -24.51 -2.69
CA GLN A 110 24.90 -23.31 -1.88
C GLN A 110 23.82 -23.07 -0.82
N GLY A 111 22.74 -23.87 -0.82
CA GLY A 111 21.61 -23.69 0.09
C GLY A 111 20.80 -22.43 -0.15
N VAL A 112 20.96 -21.80 -1.32
CA VAL A 112 20.18 -20.64 -1.79
C VAL A 112 18.73 -21.07 -2.02
N VAL A 113 18.55 -22.31 -2.51
CA VAL A 113 17.27 -22.91 -2.77
C VAL A 113 17.15 -24.23 -1.98
N PRO A 114 16.08 -24.46 -1.19
CA PRO A 114 15.93 -25.68 -0.42
C PRO A 114 15.90 -26.94 -1.31
N LYS A 115 16.57 -28.01 -0.88
CA LYS A 115 16.39 -29.34 -1.49
C LYS A 115 14.92 -29.74 -1.34
N ARG A 116 14.34 -30.24 -2.43
CA ARG A 116 12.92 -30.61 -2.58
C ARG A 116 12.41 -31.32 -1.31
N LYS A 117 11.65 -30.62 -0.48
CA LYS A 117 10.88 -31.24 0.60
C LYS A 117 9.46 -31.40 0.09
N LEU A 118 8.95 -32.64 0.10
CA LEU A 118 7.53 -32.90 -0.08
C LEU A 118 6.78 -32.25 1.08
N ILE A 119 6.28 -31.03 0.87
CA ILE A 119 5.41 -30.35 1.83
C ILE A 119 3.97 -30.68 1.41
N LEU A 120 3.39 -31.69 2.06
CA LEU A 120 1.97 -32.00 2.00
C LEU A 120 1.18 -30.78 2.49
N LYS A 121 0.67 -29.98 1.55
CA LYS A 121 -0.22 -28.82 1.75
C LYS A 121 0.25 -27.86 2.84
N MET A 122 0.93 -26.78 2.43
CA MET A 122 1.20 -25.65 3.34
C MET A 122 -0.12 -25.14 3.93
N LYS A 123 -0.24 -25.19 5.26
CA LYS A 123 -1.23 -24.37 5.96
C LYS A 123 -0.91 -22.91 5.66
N ALA A 124 -1.93 -22.10 5.37
CA ALA A 124 -1.76 -20.67 5.17
C ALA A 124 -0.95 -20.10 6.34
N LYS A 125 0.15 -19.38 6.03
CA LYS A 125 0.93 -18.68 7.04
C LYS A 125 -0.02 -17.76 7.82
N PRO A 126 0.00 -17.75 9.16
CA PRO A 126 -0.55 -16.61 9.87
C PRO A 126 0.26 -15.39 9.41
N VAL A 127 -0.43 -14.32 9.05
CA VAL A 127 0.17 -13.04 8.66
C VAL A 127 0.97 -12.55 9.88
N GLU A 128 2.26 -12.86 9.90
CA GLU A 128 3.19 -12.38 10.92
C GLU A 128 3.41 -10.88 10.73
N ASP A 129 3.27 -10.17 11.84
CA ASP A 129 3.12 -8.72 11.98
C ASP A 129 1.84 -8.13 11.39
N ASN A 130 0.81 -8.13 12.23
CA ASN A 130 -0.41 -7.35 12.06
C ASN A 130 -0.05 -5.85 12.13
N LEU A 131 0.59 -5.32 11.08
CA LEU A 131 0.84 -3.90 10.85
C LEU A 131 -0.48 -3.11 11.01
N LEU A 132 -1.56 -3.69 10.50
CA LEU A 132 -2.92 -3.22 10.75
C LEU A 132 -3.26 -3.23 12.24
N GLY A 133 -2.95 -4.31 12.97
CA GLY A 133 -3.10 -4.36 14.43
C GLY A 133 -2.31 -3.29 15.18
N ARG A 134 -1.04 -3.03 14.82
CA ARG A 134 -0.22 -1.96 15.43
C ARG A 134 -0.75 -0.57 15.07
N PHE A 135 -1.23 -0.39 13.84
CA PHE A 135 -1.86 0.84 13.37
C PHE A 135 -3.20 1.09 14.09
N LEU A 136 -4.02 0.05 14.26
CA LEU A 136 -5.27 0.11 15.00
C LEU A 136 -5.02 0.39 16.50
N ASP A 137 -3.97 -0.19 17.09
CA ASP A 137 -3.56 0.12 18.45
C ASP A 137 -3.10 1.58 18.61
N PHE A 138 -2.36 2.10 17.64
CA PHE A 138 -1.91 3.49 17.63
C PHE A 138 -3.08 4.46 17.44
N MET A 139 -3.94 4.20 16.45
CA MET A 139 -5.19 4.94 16.25
C MET A 139 -6.09 4.85 17.48
N GLY A 140 -6.15 3.71 18.16
CA GLY A 140 -6.87 3.55 19.41
C GLY A 140 -6.31 4.41 20.55
N ARG A 141 -4.99 4.64 20.60
CA ARG A 141 -4.37 5.56 21.57
C ARG A 141 -4.64 7.02 21.22
N GLU A 142 -4.56 7.39 19.95
CA GLU A 142 -4.87 8.74 19.48
C GLU A 142 -6.36 9.07 19.62
N ILE A 143 -7.25 8.13 19.32
CA ILE A 143 -8.69 8.23 19.59
C ILE A 143 -8.93 8.35 21.08
N LYS A 144 -8.25 7.58 21.94
CA LYS A 144 -8.33 7.76 23.39
C LYS A 144 -7.82 9.12 23.86
N HIS A 145 -6.85 9.72 23.19
CA HIS A 145 -6.42 11.10 23.45
C HIS A 145 -7.43 12.15 22.98
N LEU A 146 -8.22 11.84 21.94
CA LEU A 146 -9.35 12.67 21.49
C LEU A 146 -10.60 12.49 22.39
N ASP A 147 -10.84 11.27 22.87
CA ASP A 147 -11.93 10.88 23.77
C ASP A 147 -11.63 11.19 25.25
N SER A 148 -10.38 11.47 25.64
CA SER A 148 -10.01 11.78 27.03
C SER A 148 -10.52 13.15 27.53
N GLY A 149 -11.52 13.73 26.87
CA GLY A 149 -12.37 14.78 27.47
C GLY A 149 -11.81 16.19 27.51
N GLU A 150 -10.58 16.46 27.04
CA GLU A 150 -10.07 17.85 27.00
C GLU A 150 -10.67 18.68 25.84
N PHE A 151 -11.35 18.07 24.87
CA PHE A 151 -11.85 18.75 23.67
C PHE A 151 -13.26 18.32 23.21
N GLU A 152 -14.07 17.73 24.09
CA GLU A 152 -15.45 17.36 23.76
C GLU A 152 -16.30 18.60 23.42
N GLY A 153 -16.68 18.71 22.15
CA GLY A 153 -17.75 19.60 21.68
C GLY A 153 -17.35 20.91 21.01
N TRP A 154 -16.08 21.35 21.11
CA TRP A 154 -15.68 22.69 20.66
C TRP A 154 -15.17 22.76 19.21
N HIS A 155 -14.96 21.64 18.52
CA HIS A 155 -14.08 21.66 17.35
C HIS A 155 -14.74 21.85 15.98
N LEU A 156 -15.86 21.22 15.66
CA LEU A 156 -16.39 21.29 14.28
C LEU A 156 -17.10 22.61 13.96
N LEU A 157 -17.87 23.14 14.92
CA LEU A 157 -18.55 24.42 14.75
C LEU A 157 -17.58 25.61 14.78
N GLN A 158 -16.50 25.51 15.55
CA GLN A 158 -15.43 26.51 15.56
C GLN A 158 -14.60 26.47 14.28
N ILE A 159 -14.26 25.28 13.76
CA ILE A 159 -13.62 25.17 12.44
C ILE A 159 -14.54 25.76 11.38
N LEU A 160 -15.85 25.46 11.43
CA LEU A 160 -16.81 26.06 10.49
C LEU A 160 -16.83 27.59 10.58
N ASP A 161 -16.78 28.16 11.80
CA ASP A 161 -16.71 29.61 12.00
C ASP A 161 -15.40 30.19 11.44
N ASP A 162 -14.26 29.53 11.62
CA ASP A 162 -12.96 29.96 11.08
C ASP A 162 -12.90 29.85 9.54
N VAL A 163 -13.53 28.83 8.97
CA VAL A 163 -13.67 28.66 7.52
C VAL A 163 -14.59 29.74 6.96
N LEU A 164 -15.70 30.08 7.64
CA LEU A 164 -16.58 31.18 7.23
C LEU A 164 -15.92 32.56 7.35
N LYS A 165 -15.11 32.80 8.39
CA LYS A 165 -14.27 34.01 8.49
C LYS A 165 -13.26 34.07 7.36
N SER A 166 -12.65 32.94 7.01
CA SER A 166 -11.72 32.85 5.88
C SER A 166 -12.43 33.07 4.54
N ALA A 167 -13.65 32.55 4.39
CA ALA A 167 -14.50 32.80 3.22
C ALA A 167 -14.96 34.26 3.12
N ALA A 168 -15.15 34.96 4.25
CA ALA A 168 -15.43 36.39 4.23
C ALA A 168 -14.19 37.22 3.87
N ALA A 169 -13.01 36.82 4.35
CA ALA A 169 -11.78 37.62 4.25
C ALA A 169 -10.95 37.37 2.98
N LYS A 170 -11.02 36.19 2.37
CA LYS A 170 -10.14 35.79 1.25
C LYS A 170 -10.95 35.51 -0.01
N GLU A 171 -10.64 36.11 -1.15
CA GLU A 171 -11.38 35.97 -2.43
C GLU A 171 -11.44 34.55 -3.03
N ASP A 172 -10.77 33.58 -2.42
CA ASP A 172 -10.78 32.19 -2.87
C ASP A 172 -12.15 31.51 -2.68
N THR A 173 -12.74 31.03 -3.78
CA THR A 173 -14.04 30.35 -3.82
C THR A 173 -14.00 28.98 -3.13
N MET A 174 -12.82 28.40 -2.93
CA MET A 174 -12.64 27.12 -2.24
C MET A 174 -13.18 27.18 -0.80
N PHE A 175 -13.01 28.30 -0.08
CA PHE A 175 -13.50 28.43 1.29
C PHE A 175 -15.04 28.46 1.37
N ILE A 176 -15.72 28.97 0.34
CA ILE A 176 -17.18 28.96 0.24
C ILE A 176 -17.67 27.52 0.04
N HIS A 177 -17.06 26.79 -0.89
CA HIS A 177 -17.40 25.38 -1.15
C HIS A 177 -17.11 24.48 0.07
N LEU A 178 -16.01 24.73 0.77
CA LEU A 178 -15.65 24.02 2.00
C LEU A 178 -16.66 24.30 3.12
N ALA A 179 -17.02 25.57 3.35
CA ALA A 179 -18.04 25.95 4.31
C ALA A 179 -19.39 25.30 3.99
N GLY A 180 -19.81 25.31 2.72
CA GLY A 180 -21.04 24.66 2.26
C GLY A 180 -21.05 23.15 2.50
N SER A 181 -19.93 22.48 2.21
CA SER A 181 -19.76 21.04 2.41
C SER A 181 -19.80 20.67 3.90
N MET A 182 -19.16 21.48 4.75
CA MET A 182 -19.19 21.31 6.21
C MET A 182 -20.60 21.53 6.78
N ILE A 183 -21.32 22.55 6.32
CA ILE A 183 -22.71 22.82 6.72
C ILE A 183 -23.62 21.67 6.31
N TYR A 184 -23.47 21.13 5.10
CA TYR A 184 -24.24 19.99 4.62
C TYR A 184 -23.98 18.74 5.48
N PHE A 185 -22.71 18.41 5.73
CA PHE A 185 -22.32 17.28 6.58
C PHE A 185 -22.90 17.41 7.99
N LEU A 186 -22.74 18.58 8.62
CA LEU A 186 -23.24 18.81 9.97
C LEU A 186 -24.78 18.76 10.02
N LYS A 187 -25.48 19.26 9.00
CA LYS A 187 -26.94 19.16 8.90
C LYS A 187 -27.41 17.70 8.82
N MET A 188 -26.73 16.88 8.02
CA MET A 188 -27.05 15.45 7.89
C MET A 188 -26.85 14.67 9.18
N ASN A 189 -25.92 15.13 10.02
CA ASN A 189 -25.66 14.56 11.35
C ASN A 189 -26.49 15.24 12.47
N GLY A 190 -27.53 15.98 12.14
CA GLY A 190 -28.49 16.53 13.12
C GLY A 190 -28.04 17.82 13.84
N TYR A 191 -26.93 18.44 13.43
CA TYR A 191 -26.47 19.69 14.04
C TYR A 191 -27.32 20.89 13.59
N LYS A 192 -27.55 21.84 14.51
CA LYS A 192 -28.25 23.10 14.23
C LYS A 192 -27.32 24.10 13.51
N VAL A 193 -27.26 24.01 12.18
CA VAL A 193 -26.37 24.82 11.34
C VAL A 193 -27.01 26.04 10.67
N THR A 194 -28.28 26.34 10.99
CA THR A 194 -29.04 27.45 10.38
C THR A 194 -28.32 28.81 10.41
N PRO A 195 -27.68 29.24 11.52
CA PRO A 195 -26.96 30.51 11.56
C PRO A 195 -25.78 30.56 10.58
N PHE A 196 -25.04 29.46 10.47
CA PHE A 196 -23.88 29.34 9.60
C PHE A 196 -24.27 29.30 8.11
N ALA A 197 -25.38 28.63 7.78
CA ALA A 197 -25.95 28.63 6.43
C ALA A 197 -26.42 30.01 5.98
N LYS A 198 -26.99 30.81 6.90
CA LYS A 198 -27.38 32.19 6.62
C LYS A 198 -26.14 33.06 6.33
N ARG A 199 -25.11 32.95 7.17
CA ARG A 199 -23.86 33.70 7.02
C ARG A 199 -23.10 33.34 5.75
N LEU A 200 -23.11 32.08 5.33
CA LEU A 200 -22.53 31.67 4.04
C LEU A 200 -23.25 32.34 2.85
N LYS A 201 -24.58 32.39 2.88
CA LYS A 201 -25.36 33.07 1.83
C LYS A 201 -25.10 34.57 1.77
N GLU A 202 -24.93 35.22 2.92
CA GLU A 202 -24.56 36.64 2.99
C GLU A 202 -23.21 36.88 2.31
N ILE A 203 -22.20 36.06 2.60
CA ILE A 203 -20.87 36.12 1.95
C ILE A 203 -20.97 35.88 0.43
N GLU A 204 -21.77 34.90 -0.02
CA GLU A 204 -21.98 34.64 -1.45
C GLU A 204 -22.67 35.81 -2.16
N GLN A 205 -23.65 36.46 -1.51
CA GLN A 205 -24.37 37.60 -2.06
C GLN A 205 -23.50 38.86 -2.15
N GLU A 206 -22.67 39.13 -1.15
CA GLU A 206 -21.70 40.24 -1.20
C GLU A 206 -20.74 40.09 -2.39
N ARG A 207 -20.32 38.86 -2.69
CA ARG A 207 -19.45 38.58 -3.84
C ARG A 207 -20.15 38.63 -5.19
N LEU A 208 -21.38 38.15 -5.27
CA LEU A 208 -22.16 38.18 -6.51
C LEU A 208 -22.74 39.59 -6.79
N GLY A 209 -22.92 40.42 -5.76
CA GLY A 209 -23.42 41.79 -5.85
C GLY A 209 -22.35 42.85 -6.09
N GLY A 210 -21.07 42.58 -5.75
CA GLY A 210 -19.95 43.51 -5.95
C GLY A 210 -19.43 43.65 -7.38
N GLY A 211 -19.86 42.78 -8.31
CA GLY A 211 -19.43 42.79 -9.71
C GLY A 211 -20.23 43.70 -10.66
N ARG A 212 -20.96 44.70 -10.15
CA ARG A 212 -21.85 45.57 -10.95
C ARG A 212 -21.61 47.08 -10.78
N ALA A 213 -20.43 47.48 -10.31
CA ALA A 213 -20.03 48.89 -10.26
C ALA A 213 -18.60 49.06 -10.75
N GLU A 214 -18.39 48.85 -12.05
CA GLU A 214 -17.38 49.55 -12.86
C GLU A 214 -18.01 49.93 -14.20
#